data_AF-A0A0J1FH67-F1
#
_entry.id   AF-A0A0J1FH67-F1
#
_cell.length_a   1.000
_cell.length_b   1.000
_cell.length_c   1.000
_cell.angle_alpha   90.00
_cell.angle_beta   90.00
_cell.angle_gamma   90.00
#
_symmetry.space_group_name_H-M   'P 1'
#
loop_
_entity.id
_entity.type
_entity.pdbx_description
1 polymer ?
#
loop_
_entity_poly.entity_id
_entity_poly.type
_entity_poly.pdbx_seq_one_letter_code
_entity_poly.pdbx_strand_id
1 'polypeptide(L)'
;MKRWEDVKRNIRSLSATEKEEIEFAAAIVSQLVNRRHELGLSQHDLAEASGLKQSAIARMETLGYLPQPDTLYKITKILGLKIAVG
;
A
#
# COMPACT_ATOMS: atom_id res chain seq x y z
N MET A 1 7.00 -1.59 -24.69
CA MET A 1 6.58 -0.99 -23.38
C MET A 1 7.85 -0.61 -22.63
N LYS A 2 7.98 0.62 -22.12
CA LYS A 2 9.19 1.01 -21.34
C LYS A 2 9.19 0.25 -20.02
N ARG A 3 10.35 -0.27 -19.58
CA ARG A 3 10.45 -0.92 -18.26
C ARG A 3 10.40 0.15 -17.17
N TRP A 4 9.85 -0.19 -16.01
CA TRP A 4 9.82 0.71 -14.85
C TRP A 4 11.20 1.29 -14.53
N GLU A 5 12.23 0.46 -14.55
CA GLU A 5 13.63 0.87 -14.34
C GLU A 5 14.12 1.93 -15.32
N ASP A 6 13.64 1.91 -16.56
CA ASP A 6 13.99 2.90 -17.57
C ASP A 6 13.28 4.24 -17.29
N VAL A 7 12.04 4.18 -16.83
CA VAL A 7 11.27 5.37 -16.45
C VAL A 7 11.89 6.02 -15.22
N LYS A 8 12.14 5.23 -14.16
CA LYS A 8 12.73 5.68 -12.88
C LYS A 8 14.07 6.38 -13.07
N ARG A 9 14.96 5.85 -13.91
CA ARG A 9 16.26 6.47 -14.22
C ARG A 9 16.13 7.83 -14.88
N ASN A 10 15.05 8.06 -15.62
CA ASN A 10 14.82 9.31 -16.34
C ASN A 10 14.08 10.37 -15.51
N ILE A 11 13.51 10.02 -14.35
CA ILE A 11 12.91 10.99 -13.43
C ILE A 11 14.04 11.78 -12.76
N ARG A 12 14.20 13.06 -13.12
CA ARG A 12 15.22 13.96 -12.54
C ARG A 12 14.69 14.85 -11.42
N SER A 13 13.37 14.92 -11.27
CA SER A 13 12.69 15.75 -10.27
C SER A 13 12.66 15.16 -8.86
N LEU A 14 13.17 13.93 -8.69
CA LEU A 14 13.21 13.21 -7.41
C LEU A 14 14.64 12.70 -7.18
N SER A 15 15.09 12.80 -5.93
CA SER A 15 16.30 12.16 -5.43
C SER A 15 16.22 10.63 -5.47
N ALA A 16 17.35 9.95 -5.27
CA ALA A 16 17.36 8.49 -5.15
C ALA A 16 16.54 8.02 -3.94
N THR A 17 16.71 8.67 -2.80
CA THR A 17 15.98 8.36 -1.56
C THR A 17 14.47 8.52 -1.73
N GLU A 18 13.99 9.62 -2.32
CA GLU A 18 12.55 9.80 -2.57
C GLU A 18 11.98 8.70 -3.49
N LYS A 19 12.75 8.24 -4.48
CA LYS A 19 12.34 7.13 -5.34
C LYS A 19 12.25 5.82 -4.57
N GLU A 20 13.22 5.55 -3.71
CA GLU A 20 13.23 4.34 -2.85
C GLU A 20 12.06 4.35 -1.86
N GLU A 21 11.76 5.50 -1.24
CA GLU A 21 10.61 5.66 -0.34
C GLU A 21 9.28 5.40 -1.07
N ILE A 22 9.11 5.94 -2.28
CA ILE A 22 7.92 5.69 -3.10
C ILE A 22 7.79 4.21 -3.47
N GLU A 23 8.89 3.56 -3.86
CA GLU A 23 8.88 2.13 -4.18
C GLU A 23 8.55 1.27 -2.97
N PHE A 24 9.12 1.60 -1.81
CA PHE A 24 8.82 0.92 -0.57
C PHE A 24 7.33 1.05 -0.20
N ALA A 25 6.79 2.27 -0.27
CA ALA A 25 5.36 2.53 -0.05
C ALA A 25 4.48 1.75 -1.05
N ALA A 26 4.82 1.79 -2.33
CA ALA A 26 4.11 1.08 -3.38
C ALA A 26 4.13 -0.44 -3.17
N ALA A 27 5.27 -1.00 -2.73
CA ALA A 27 5.41 -2.42 -2.46
C ALA A 27 4.53 -2.88 -1.29
N ILE A 28 4.44 -2.09 -0.21
CA ILE A 28 3.56 -2.38 0.92
C ILE A 28 2.10 -2.32 0.47
N VAL A 29 1.68 -1.20 -0.13
CA VAL A 29 0.28 -1.00 -0.53
C VAL A 29 -0.16 -2.05 -1.54
N SER A 30 0.70 -2.40 -2.51
CA SER A 30 0.39 -3.45 -3.49
C SER A 30 0.14 -4.81 -2.83
N GLN A 31 0.91 -5.18 -1.80
CA GLN A 31 0.68 -6.42 -1.06
C GLN A 31 -0.66 -6.40 -0.32
N LEU A 32 -1.02 -5.28 0.31
CA LEU A 32 -2.32 -5.14 0.98
C LEU A 32 -3.48 -5.25 -0.01
N VAL A 33 -3.41 -4.55 -1.14
CA VAL A 33 -4.44 -4.56 -2.19
C VAL A 33 -4.60 -5.94 -2.81
N ASN A 34 -3.49 -6.58 -3.17
CA ASN A 34 -3.51 -7.92 -3.76
C ASN A 34 -4.12 -8.92 -2.78
N ARG A 35 -3.71 -8.87 -1.51
CA ARG A 35 -4.28 -9.76 -0.49
C ARG A 35 -5.76 -9.52 -0.26
N ARG A 36 -6.21 -8.26 -0.28
CA ARG A 36 -7.65 -7.92 -0.20
C ARG A 36 -8.42 -8.55 -1.35
N HIS A 37 -7.90 -8.45 -2.58
CA HIS A 37 -8.51 -9.06 -3.76
C HIS A 37 -8.52 -10.59 -3.71
N GLU A 38 -7.44 -11.23 -3.26
CA GLU A 38 -7.38 -12.69 -3.06
C GLU A 38 -8.46 -13.20 -2.09
N LEU A 39 -8.78 -12.40 -1.08
CA LEU A 39 -9.84 -12.69 -0.10
C LEU A 39 -11.24 -12.33 -0.60
N GLY A 40 -11.38 -11.76 -1.81
CA GLY A 40 -12.66 -11.33 -2.37
C GLY A 40 -13.30 -10.15 -1.64
N LEU A 41 -12.54 -9.41 -0.82
CA LEU A 41 -13.07 -8.30 -0.03
C LEU A 41 -13.13 -7.03 -0.87
N SER A 42 -14.23 -6.29 -0.77
CA SER A 42 -14.32 -4.91 -1.24
C SER A 42 -13.57 -3.95 -0.30
N GLN A 43 -13.34 -2.71 -0.75
CA GLN A 43 -12.81 -1.67 0.14
C GLN A 43 -13.75 -1.37 1.31
N HIS A 44 -15.07 -1.55 1.11
CA HIS A 44 -16.07 -1.37 2.15
C HIS A 44 -15.96 -2.48 3.21
N ASP A 45 -15.83 -3.73 2.78
CA ASP A 45 -15.72 -4.89 3.69
C ASP A 45 -14.46 -4.78 4.57
N LEU A 46 -13.33 -4.39 3.97
CA LEU A 46 -12.10 -4.16 4.73
C LEU A 46 -12.25 -2.99 5.71
N ALA A 47 -12.94 -1.92 5.32
CA ALA A 47 -13.18 -0.77 6.19
C ALA A 47 -14.03 -1.14 7.40
N GLU A 48 -15.13 -1.87 7.20
CA GLU A 48 -16.00 -2.35 8.26
C GLU A 48 -15.24 -3.26 9.24
N ALA A 49 -14.54 -4.27 8.71
CA ALA A 49 -13.79 -5.23 9.53
C ALA A 49 -12.64 -4.60 10.32
N SER A 50 -12.03 -3.53 9.80
CA SER A 50 -10.93 -2.81 10.46
C SER A 50 -11.38 -1.66 11.36
N GLY A 51 -12.68 -1.31 11.36
CA GLY A 51 -13.21 -0.12 12.04
C GLY A 51 -12.68 1.19 11.46
N LEU A 52 -12.30 1.21 10.18
CA LEU A 52 -11.80 2.37 9.46
C LEU A 52 -12.87 2.94 8.53
N LYS A 53 -12.68 4.17 8.06
CA LYS A 53 -13.52 4.73 6.99
C LYS A 53 -13.13 4.11 5.65
N GLN A 54 -14.10 3.80 4.78
CA GLN A 54 -13.81 3.35 3.41
C GLN A 54 -12.93 4.35 2.65
N SER A 55 -13.15 5.65 2.84
CA SER A 55 -12.30 6.69 2.25
C SER A 55 -10.85 6.67 2.73
N ALA A 56 -10.58 6.12 3.93
CA ALA A 56 -9.21 5.86 4.38
C ALA A 56 -8.61 4.68 3.59
N ILE A 57 -9.34 3.57 3.44
CA ILE A 57 -8.90 2.44 2.62
C ILE A 57 -8.63 2.90 1.17
N ALA A 58 -9.57 3.59 0.54
CA ALA A 58 -9.42 4.07 -0.84
C ALA A 58 -8.17 4.96 -1.03
N ARG A 59 -7.95 5.94 -0.13
CA ARG A 59 -6.77 6.81 -0.22
C ARG A 59 -5.45 6.05 0.01
N MET A 60 -5.44 5.04 0.88
CA MET A 60 -4.28 4.19 1.07
C MET A 60 -3.96 3.43 -0.22
N GLU A 61 -4.96 2.81 -0.85
CA GLU A 61 -4.78 2.01 -2.06
C GLU A 61 -4.34 2.83 -3.28
N THR A 62 -4.66 4.12 -3.32
CA THR A 62 -4.18 5.05 -4.36
C THR A 62 -2.87 5.75 -3.98
N LEU A 63 -2.16 5.29 -2.94
CA LEU A 63 -0.94 5.95 -2.41
C LEU A 63 -1.14 7.42 -2.05
N GLY A 64 -2.37 7.84 -1.74
CA GLY A 64 -2.66 9.19 -1.25
C GLY A 64 -2.13 9.44 0.17
N TYR A 65 -1.88 8.37 0.94
CA TYR A 65 -1.08 8.40 2.16
C TYR A 65 -0.54 6.98 2.46
N LEU A 66 0.58 6.91 3.18
CA LEU A 66 1.07 5.66 3.77
C LEU A 66 0.33 5.40 5.09
N PRO A 67 -0.22 4.21 5.32
CA PRO A 67 -0.89 3.91 6.58
C PRO A 67 0.11 3.98 7.73
N GLN A 68 -0.27 4.66 8.82
CA GLN A 68 0.51 4.68 10.05
C GLN A 68 0.60 3.26 10.65
N PRO A 69 1.58 2.96 11.51
CA PRO A 69 1.79 1.61 12.03
C PRO A 69 0.56 0.97 12.68
N ASP A 70 -0.26 1.76 13.40
CA ASP A 70 -1.49 1.30 14.03
C ASP A 70 -2.56 0.88 12.99
N THR A 71 -2.67 1.66 11.92
CA THR A 71 -3.59 1.42 10.79
C THR A 71 -3.12 0.20 10.00
N LEU A 72 -1.81 0.10 9.74
CA LEU A 72 -1.20 -1.05 9.08
C LEU A 72 -1.43 -2.33 9.90
N TYR A 73 -1.29 -2.28 11.22
CA TYR A 73 -1.58 -3.41 12.10
C TYR A 73 -3.05 -3.86 12.03
N LYS A 74 -4.01 -2.92 12.06
CA LYS A 74 -5.44 -3.24 11.92
C LYS A 74 -5.73 -3.94 10.59
N ILE A 75 -5.22 -3.38 9.48
CA ILE A 75 -5.46 -3.92 8.14
C ILE A 75 -4.80 -5.29 7.98
N THR A 76 -3.53 -5.43 8.35
CA THR A 76 -2.79 -6.69 8.22
C THR A 76 -3.42 -7.82 9.04
N LYS A 77 -3.97 -7.51 10.22
CA LYS A 77 -4.73 -8.48 11.03
C LYS A 77 -5.96 -9.04 10.29
N ILE A 78 -6.74 -8.19 9.63
CA ILE A 78 -7.92 -8.62 8.85
C ILE A 78 -7.49 -9.42 7.60
N LEU A 79 -6.41 -9.00 6.95
CA LEU A 79 -5.90 -9.65 5.74
C LEU A 79 -5.12 -10.95 6.02
N GLY A 80 -4.88 -11.29 7.28
CA GLY A 80 -4.08 -12.46 7.69
C GLY A 80 -2.59 -12.31 7.35
N LEU A 81 -2.08 -11.09 7.28
CA LEU A 81 -0.69 -10.76 6.99
C LEU A 81 0.10 -10.51 8.28
N LYS A 82 1.42 -10.68 8.20
CA LYS A 82 2.36 -10.32 9.26
C LYS A 82 3.30 -9.23 8.76
N ILE A 83 3.60 -8.28 9.63
CA ILE A 83 4.65 -7.29 9.39
C ILE A 83 5.95 -7.92 9.88
N ALA A 84 6.95 -8.01 9.00
CA ALA A 84 8.28 -8.49 9.32
C ALA A 84 9.30 -7.42 8.91
N VAL A 85 10.32 -7.23 9.74
CA VAL A 85 11.48 -6.39 9.44
C VAL A 85 12.65 -7.37 9.31
N GLY A 86 13.36 -7.32 8.19
CA GLY A 86 14.48 -8.19 7.87
C GLY A 86 15.71 -7.39 7.51
#